data_AF-A0A1F4UHR3-F1
#
_entry.id   AF-A0A1F4UHR3-F1
#
_cell.length_a   1.000
_cell.length_b   1.000
_cell.length_c   1.000
_cell.angle_alpha   90.00
_cell.angle_beta   90.00
_cell.angle_gamma   90.00
#
_symmetry.space_group_name_H-M   'P 1'
#
loop_
_entity.id
_entity.type
_entity.pdbx_description
1 polymer ?
#
loop_
_entity_poly.entity_id
_entity_poly.type
_entity_poly.pdbx_seq_one_letter_code
_entity_poly.pdbx_strand_id
1 'polypeptide(L)' 'MLHVHVLPGFGLSVHDVCPACEFTRLTELGVPAEIALPTARLRGLVAPDDLSPRIINVIREGLAELEKKYGKKIP' A
#
# COMPACT_ATOMS: atom_id res chain seq x y z
N MET A 1 -19.96 4.02 -5.86
CA MET A 1 -19.02 4.28 -4.75
C MET A 1 -18.02 5.29 -5.27
N LEU A 2 -17.98 6.52 -4.75
CA LEU A 2 -17.03 7.54 -5.24
C LEU A 2 -15.65 7.22 -4.65
N HIS A 3 -14.69 6.87 -5.49
CA HIS A 3 -13.33 6.61 -5.04
C HIS A 3 -12.59 7.94 -4.88
N VAL A 4 -11.86 8.13 -3.78
CA VAL A 4 -11.21 9.41 -3.42
C VAL A 4 -10.21 9.91 -4.48
N HIS A 5 -9.77 9.03 -5.40
CA HIS A 5 -8.94 9.37 -6.56
C HIS A 5 -9.61 10.19 -7.66
N VAL A 6 -10.94 10.32 -7.65
CA VAL A 6 -11.65 11.23 -8.58
C VAL A 6 -11.67 12.70 -8.11
N LEU A 7 -11.06 13.01 -6.97
CA LEU A 7 -10.97 14.39 -6.46
C LEU A 7 -9.77 15.14 -7.08
N PRO A 8 -9.94 16.41 -7.49
CA PRO A 8 -8.82 17.25 -7.88
C PRO A 8 -7.83 17.41 -6.71
N GLY A 9 -6.59 16.94 -6.88
CA GLY A 9 -5.54 17.01 -5.86
C GLY A 9 -5.16 15.67 -5.20
N PHE A 10 -5.92 14.60 -5.43
CA PHE A 10 -5.50 13.24 -5.11
C PHE A 10 -4.49 12.77 -6.17
N GLY A 11 -3.29 12.30 -5.82
CA GLY A 11 -2.31 11.90 -6.84
C GLY A 11 -1.26 12.97 -7.19
N LEU A 12 -1.16 14.05 -6.43
CA LEU A 12 -0.11 15.06 -6.65
C LEU A 12 1.23 14.69 -6.00
N SER A 13 1.28 13.58 -5.26
CA SER A 13 2.50 12.90 -4.81
C SER A 13 2.69 11.58 -5.56
N VAL A 14 3.95 11.21 -5.86
CA VAL A 14 4.34 9.96 -6.55
C VAL A 14 3.99 8.66 -5.79
N HIS A 15 3.32 8.78 -4.65
CA HIS A 15 3.00 7.70 -3.71
C HIS A 15 1.51 7.58 -3.37
N ASP A 16 0.63 8.39 -3.98
CA ASP A 16 -0.80 8.40 -3.66
C ASP A 16 -1.53 7.22 -4.30
N VAL A 17 -1.37 6.02 -3.75
CA VAL A 17 -2.25 4.89 -4.05
C VAL A 17 -3.22 4.72 -2.91
N CYS A 18 -4.50 4.93 -3.21
CA CYS A 18 -5.57 4.68 -2.25
C CYS A 18 -5.50 3.20 -1.80
N PRO A 19 -5.63 2.86 -0.51
CA PRO A 19 -5.55 1.46 -0.07
C PRO A 19 -6.54 0.52 -0.80
N ALA A 20 -7.71 1.02 -1.19
CA ALA A 20 -8.65 0.21 -1.98
C ALA A 20 -8.15 -0.05 -3.42
N CYS A 21 -7.48 0.93 -4.02
CA CYS A 21 -6.91 0.87 -5.36
C CYS A 21 -5.71 -0.07 -5.38
N GLU A 22 -4.85 0.04 -4.37
CA GLU A 22 -3.69 -0.84 -4.22
C GLU A 22 -4.12 -2.26 -3.93
N PHE A 23 -5.14 -2.45 -3.08
CA PHE A 23 -5.72 -3.78 -2.87
C PHE A 23 -6.22 -4.39 -4.19
N THR A 24 -6.99 -3.63 -4.97
CA THR A 24 -7.53 -4.08 -6.26
C THR A 24 -6.39 -4.45 -7.21
N ARG A 25 -5.39 -3.58 -7.37
CA ARG A 25 -4.20 -3.83 -8.19
C ARG A 25 -3.48 -5.13 -7.78
N LEU A 26 -3.23 -5.32 -6.48
CA LEU A 26 -2.56 -6.50 -5.98
C LEU A 26 -3.40 -7.78 -6.22
N THR A 27 -4.71 -7.72 -6.02
CA THR A 27 -5.59 -8.86 -6.31
C THR A 27 -5.64 -9.20 -7.80
N GLU A 28 -5.64 -8.22 -8.70
CA GLU A 28 -5.56 -8.41 -10.15
C GLU A 28 -4.23 -9.06 -10.57
N LEU A 29 -3.15 -8.79 -9.83
CA LEU A 29 -1.83 -9.42 -10.01
C LEU A 29 -1.74 -10.82 -9.35
N GLY A 30 -2.85 -11.35 -8.84
CA GLY A 30 -2.90 -12.69 -8.22
C GLY A 30 -2.31 -12.76 -6.81
N VAL A 31 -2.18 -11.61 -6.13
CA VAL A 31 -1.82 -11.58 -4.70
C VAL A 31 -3.06 -11.99 -3.89
N PRO A 32 -2.97 -13.00 -3.01
CA PRO A 32 -4.07 -13.39 -2.16
C PRO A 32 -4.59 -12.21 -1.33
N ALA A 33 -5.90 -12.11 -1.12
CA ALA A 33 -6.51 -11.00 -0.39
C ALA A 33 -5.92 -10.81 1.02
N GLU A 34 -5.51 -11.91 1.66
CA GLU A 34 -4.85 -11.92 2.97
C GLU A 34 -3.44 -11.31 3.00
N ILE A 35 -2.82 -11.13 1.83
CA ILE A 35 -1.55 -10.41 1.64
C ILE A 35 -1.83 -9.02 1.06
N ALA A 36 -2.70 -8.93 0.04
CA ALA A 36 -3.02 -7.70 -0.66
C ALA A 36 -3.59 -6.61 0.27
N LEU A 37 -4.51 -6.98 1.17
CA LEU A 37 -5.16 -6.03 2.07
C LEU A 37 -4.19 -5.39 3.09
N PRO A 38 -3.39 -6.17 3.84
CA PRO A 38 -2.41 -5.58 4.74
C PRO A 38 -1.30 -4.83 3.99
N THR A 39 -0.86 -5.27 2.81
CA THR A 39 0.09 -4.50 1.97
C THR A 39 -0.48 -3.14 1.59
N ALA A 40 -1.71 -3.09 1.10
CA ALA A 40 -2.34 -1.86 0.67
C ALA A 40 -2.52 -0.87 1.83
N ARG A 41 -2.82 -1.37 3.03
CA ARG A 41 -2.87 -0.56 4.26
C ARG A 41 -1.50 -0.01 4.63
N LEU A 42 -0.45 -0.84 4.62
CA LEU A 42 0.91 -0.41 4.94
C LEU A 42 1.43 0.65 3.96
N ARG A 43 1.20 0.46 2.65
CA ARG A 43 1.60 1.44 1.62
C ARG A 43 0.80 2.73 1.74
N GLY A 44 -0.47 2.65 2.16
CA GLY A 44 -1.30 3.82 2.44
C GLY A 44 -0.95 4.60 3.72
N LEU A 45 -0.05 4.10 4.57
CA LEU A 45 0.47 4.86 5.72
C LEU A 45 1.51 5.90 5.32
N VAL A 46 2.01 5.87 4.08
CA VAL A 46 2.93 6.87 3.54
C VAL A 46 2.16 8.15 3.26
N ALA A 47 2.01 9.00 4.27
CA ALA A 47 1.59 10.38 4.05
C ALA A 47 2.80 11.19 3.51
N PRO A 48 2.61 12.08 2.52
CA PRO A 48 3.70 12.90 1.97
C PRO A 48 4.47 13.70 3.03
N ASP A 49 3.78 14.08 4.11
CA ASP A 49 4.30 14.98 5.14
C ASP A 49 4.83 14.26 6.39
N ASP A 50 4.66 12.93 6.50
CA ASP A 50 5.06 12.14 7.68
C ASP A 50 5.94 10.94 7.30
N LEU A 51 7.05 11.24 6.63
CA LEU A 51 8.12 10.29 6.31
C LEU A 51 9.16 10.23 7.45
N SER A 52 8.71 10.20 8.71
CA SER A 52 9.64 10.00 9.81
C SER A 52 10.40 8.65 9.62
N PRO A 53 11.70 8.58 9.94
CA PRO A 53 12.47 7.34 9.80
C PRO A 53 11.83 6.14 10.53
N ARG A 54 11.08 6.41 11.60
CA ARG A 54 10.30 5.42 12.33
C ARG A 54 9.20 4.80 11.48
N ILE A 55 8.39 5.61 10.78
CA ILE A 55 7.30 5.13 9.94
C ILE A 55 7.85 4.33 8.75
N ILE A 56 8.94 4.81 8.15
CA ILE A 56 9.64 4.09 7.07
C ILE A 56 10.10 2.71 7.54
N ASN A 57 10.69 2.61 8.73
CA ASN A 57 11.11 1.31 9.28
C ASN A 57 9.93 0.37 9.54
N VAL A 58 8.82 0.87 10.11
CA VAL A 58 7.60 0.07 10.34
C VAL A 58 7.04 -0.47 9.01
N ILE A 59 6.99 0.36 7.97
CA ILE A 59 6.50 -0.07 6.66
C ILE A 59 7.43 -1.12 6.06
N ARG A 60 8.75 -0.90 6.13
CA ARG A 60 9.76 -1.84 5.62
C ARG A 60 9.70 -3.19 6.32
N GLU A 61 9.62 -3.20 7.64
CA GLU A 61 9.53 -4.42 8.44
C GLU A 61 8.21 -5.16 8.18
N GLY A 62 7.08 -4.43 8.18
CA GLY A 62 5.78 -5.01 7.87
C GLY A 62 5.70 -5.62 6.47
N LEU A 63 6.28 -4.95 5.45
CA LEU A 63 6.35 -5.50 4.10
C LEU A 63 7.24 -6.75 4.05
N ALA A 64 8.39 -6.75 4.74
CA ALA A 64 9.27 -7.91 4.80
C ALA A 64 8.59 -9.13 5.44
N GLU A 65 7.82 -8.92 6.51
CA GLU A 65 7.04 -9.99 7.15
C GLU A 65 5.95 -10.54 6.22
N LEU A 66 5.24 -9.66 5.50
CA LEU A 66 4.23 -10.07 4.53
C LEU A 66 4.83 -10.83 3.36
N GLU A 67 5.99 -10.42 2.84
CA GLU A 67 6.72 -11.16 1.80
C GLU A 67 7.19 -12.53 2.28
N LYS A 68 7.64 -12.63 3.53
CA LYS A 68 7.98 -13.91 4.15
C LYS A 68 6.76 -14.82 4.27
N LYS A 69 5.61 -14.28 4.68
CA LYS A 69 4.34 -15.02 4.74
C LYS A 69 3.88 -15.45 3.34
N TYR A 70 4.01 -14.56 2.35
CA TYR A 70 3.61 -14.81 0.98
C TYR A 70 4.53 -15.80 0.25
N GLY A 71 5.78 -15.94 0.71
CA GLY A 71 6.80 -16.78 0.10
C GLY A 71 7.43 -16.19 -1.16
N LYS A 72 7.07 -14.95 -1.53
CA LYS A 72 7.62 -14.21 -2.67
C LYS A 72 7.47 -12.70 -2.49
N LYS A 73 8.12 -11.95 -3.37
CA LYS A 73 8.03 -10.49 -3.41
C LYS A 73 6.62 -10.02 -3.78
N ILE A 74 6.18 -8.95 -3.13
CA ILE A 74 4.87 -8.34 -3.40
C ILE A 74 5.06 -7.27 -4.50
N PRO A 75 4.33 -7.37 -5.62
CA PRO A 75 4.51 -6.47 -6.78
C PRO A 75 3.95 -5.06 -6.56
#